data_AF-A0A831YH10-F1
#
_entry.id   AF-A0A831YH10-F1
#
_cell.length_a   1.000
_cell.length_b   1.000
_cell.length_c   1.000
_cell.angle_alpha   90.00
_cell.angle_beta   90.00
_cell.angle_gamma   90.00
#
_symmetry.space_group_name_H-M   'P 1'
#
loop_
_entity.id
_entity.type
_entity.pdbx_description
1 polymer ?
#
loop_
_entity_poly.entity_id
_entity_poly.type
_entity_poly.pdbx_seq_one_letter_code
_entity_poly.pdbx_strand_id
1 'polypeptide(L)'
;MSGIKRNRQYRPYLLWYIQRCVKGVRGAAVSVYARDVCGVDKRCAHALRRLMMSLVEEGLATQRRRGVYLIEKRVAEEVLTALKQWT
;
A
#
# COMPACT_ATOMS: atom_id res chain seq x y z
N MET A 1 16.48 -2.52 17.82
CA MET A 1 15.95 -2.60 16.44
C MET A 1 14.52 -2.05 16.50
N SER A 2 14.06 -1.03 15.79
CA SER A 2 14.44 -0.44 14.51
C SER A 2 14.04 1.04 14.49
N GLY A 3 14.93 1.90 13.98
CA GLY A 3 14.69 3.34 13.86
C GLY A 3 13.64 3.66 12.78
N ILE A 4 12.39 3.84 13.21
CA ILE A 4 11.31 4.38 12.37
C ILE A 4 11.39 5.92 12.43
N LYS A 5 12.39 6.53 11.78
CA LYS A 5 12.43 7.98 11.60
C LYS A 5 12.41 8.32 10.10
N ARG A 6 11.35 9.03 9.70
CA ARG A 6 11.09 9.68 8.39
C ARG A 6 10.50 8.79 7.30
N ASN A 7 9.25 8.38 7.48
CA ASN A 7 8.34 7.94 6.40
C ASN A 7 6.89 8.38 6.71
N ARG A 8 6.72 9.64 7.18
CA ARG A 8 5.42 10.21 7.57
C ARG A 8 4.62 10.78 6.40
N GLN A 9 5.27 11.17 5.30
CA GLN A 9 4.61 11.92 4.23
C GLN A 9 3.80 11.05 3.24
N TYR A 10 4.27 9.84 2.91
CA TYR A 10 3.60 8.98 1.91
C TYR A 10 2.54 8.04 2.47
N ARG A 11 2.61 7.75 3.78
CA ARG A 11 1.67 6.87 4.50
C ARG A 11 0.22 7.34 4.42
N PRO A 12 -0.12 8.61 4.75
CA PRO A 12 -1.49 9.09 4.66
C PRO A 12 -2.00 9.15 3.22
N TYR A 13 -1.13 9.47 2.25
CA TYR A 13 -1.50 9.46 0.82
C TYR A 13 -1.83 8.04 0.35
N LEU A 14 -1.07 7.04 0.80
CA LEU A 14 -1.36 5.65 0.46
C LEU A 14 -2.65 5.15 1.11
N LEU A 15 -2.86 5.53 2.37
CA LEU A 15 -4.06 5.18 3.13
C LEU A 15 -5.28 5.77 2.42
N TRP A 16 -5.19 7.03 1.96
CA TRP A 16 -6.23 7.66 1.14
C TRP A 16 -6.43 6.97 -0.21
N TYR A 17 -5.35 6.63 -0.94
CA TYR A 17 -5.43 5.94 -2.23
C TYR A 17 -6.13 4.58 -2.10
N ILE A 18 -5.71 3.77 -1.12
CA ILE A 18 -6.31 2.46 -0.85
C ILE A 18 -7.77 2.64 -0.39
N GLN A 19 -8.07 3.58 0.51
CA GLN A 19 -9.46 3.87 0.91
C GLN A 19 -10.34 4.24 -0.29
N ARG A 20 -9.83 5.05 -1.22
CA ARG A 20 -10.54 5.44 -2.43
C ARG A 20 -10.76 4.25 -3.36
N CYS A 21 -9.76 3.40 -3.54
CA CYS A 21 -9.88 2.18 -4.34
C CYS A 21 -10.86 1.18 -3.71
N VAL A 22 -10.84 1.00 -2.40
CA VAL A 22 -11.73 0.07 -1.67
C VAL A 22 -13.18 0.56 -1.72
N LYS A 23 -13.41 1.86 -1.55
CA LYS A 23 -14.75 2.48 -1.62
C LYS A 23 -15.30 2.58 -3.04
N GLY A 24 -14.44 2.69 -4.06
CA GLY A 24 -14.83 3.02 -5.43
C GLY A 24 -14.99 1.84 -6.40
N VAL A 25 -14.58 0.61 -6.03
CA VAL A 25 -14.42 -0.48 -7.01
C VAL A 25 -15.53 -1.55 -6.94
N ARG A 26 -16.15 -1.81 -8.10
CA ARG A 26 -17.10 -2.91 -8.38
C ARG A 26 -16.43 -4.29 -8.57
N GLY A 27 -15.09 -4.38 -8.48
CA GLY A 27 -14.29 -5.59 -8.71
C GLY A 27 -13.83 -6.31 -7.44
N ALA A 28 -13.27 -7.51 -7.62
CA ALA A 28 -12.81 -8.40 -6.54
C ALA A 28 -11.45 -8.00 -5.91
N ALA A 29 -10.67 -7.15 -6.58
CA ALA A 29 -9.35 -6.73 -6.13
C ALA A 29 -8.95 -5.35 -6.66
N VAL A 30 -7.98 -4.72 -5.99
CA VAL A 30 -7.38 -3.43 -6.31
C VAL A 30 -5.94 -3.66 -6.75
N SER A 31 -5.57 -3.13 -7.92
CA SER A 31 -4.18 -3.04 -8.35
C SER A 31 -3.57 -1.71 -7.94
N VAL A 32 -2.47 -1.77 -7.19
CA VAL A 32 -1.67 -0.61 -6.78
C VAL A 32 -0.38 -0.59 -7.60
N TYR A 33 -0.24 0.43 -8.43
CA TYR A 33 0.96 0.68 -9.20
C TYR A 33 1.80 1.73 -8.49
N ALA A 34 3.06 1.41 -8.22
CA ALA A 34 3.96 2.35 -7.57
C ALA A 34 4.15 3.65 -8.39
N ARG A 35 4.04 3.56 -9.72
CA ARG A 35 4.08 4.72 -10.62
C ARG A 35 2.86 5.63 -10.48
N ASP A 36 1.67 5.09 -10.23
CA ASP A 36 0.45 5.90 -10.10
C ASP A 36 0.44 6.68 -8.79
N VAL A 37 1.08 6.12 -7.75
CA VAL A 37 1.20 6.76 -6.44
C VAL A 37 2.39 7.73 -6.40
N CYS A 38 3.56 7.28 -6.86
CA CYS A 38 4.84 7.97 -6.65
C CYS A 38 5.38 8.68 -7.89
N GLY A 39 4.78 8.48 -9.07
CA GLY A 39 5.29 9.01 -10.33
C GLY A 39 6.74 8.59 -10.59
N VAL A 40 7.61 9.59 -10.67
CA VAL A 40 9.06 9.44 -10.88
C VAL A 40 9.88 9.54 -9.59
N ASP A 41 9.25 9.80 -8.44
CA ASP A 41 9.95 9.94 -7.16
C ASP A 41 10.45 8.58 -6.66
N LYS A 42 11.77 8.39 -6.75
CA LYS A 42 12.47 7.17 -6.30
C LYS A 42 12.38 6.96 -4.79
N ARG A 43 12.35 8.02 -3.97
CA ARG A 43 12.23 7.92 -2.51
C ARG A 43 10.83 7.48 -2.12
N CYS A 44 9.80 8.03 -2.76
CA CYS A 44 8.44 7.56 -2.62
C CYS A 44 8.33 6.09 -3.03
N ALA A 45 8.84 5.72 -4.21
CA ALA A 45 8.77 4.35 -4.71
C ALA A 45 9.46 3.35 -3.76
N HIS A 46 10.58 3.74 -3.14
CA HIS A 46 11.27 2.90 -2.17
C HIS A 46 10.50 2.77 -0.85
N ALA A 47 9.90 3.86 -0.35
CA ALA A 47 9.07 3.84 0.85
C ALA A 47 7.81 2.98 0.63
N LEU A 48 7.15 3.17 -0.51
CA LEU A 48 5.99 2.41 -0.95
C LEU A 48 6.33 0.92 -1.08
N ARG A 49 7.44 0.58 -1.73
CA ARG A 49 7.89 -0.81 -1.84
C ARG A 49 8.05 -1.47 -0.47
N ARG A 50 8.66 -0.78 0.50
CA ARG A 50 8.81 -1.33 1.87
C ARG A 50 7.44 -1.59 2.51
N LEU A 51 6.53 -0.63 2.42
CA LEU A 51 5.19 -0.75 2.97
C LEU A 51 4.39 -1.90 2.33
N MET A 52 4.41 -1.98 1.00
CA MET A 52 3.72 -3.04 0.28
C MET A 52 4.34 -4.42 0.54
N MET A 53 5.66 -4.50 0.73
CA MET A 53 6.30 -5.76 1.12
C MET A 53 5.84 -6.22 2.51
N SER A 54 5.69 -5.32 3.48
CA SER A 54 5.12 -5.69 4.79
C SER A 54 3.69 -6.21 4.66
N LEU A 55 2.85 -5.61 3.81
CA LEU A 55 1.52 -6.14 3.52
C LEU A 55 1.55 -7.51 2.81
N VAL A 56 2.55 -7.75 1.96
CA VAL A 56 2.74 -9.06 1.31
C VAL A 56 3.18 -10.12 2.33
N GLU A 57 4.08 -9.77 3.24
CA GLU A 57 4.54 -10.65 4.32
C GLU A 57 3.39 -11.03 5.27
N GLU A 58 2.46 -10.11 5.52
CA GLU A 58 1.24 -10.38 6.29
C GLU A 58 0.14 -11.10 5.49
N GLY A 59 0.35 -11.39 4.20
CA GLY A 59 -0.64 -12.05 3.34
C GLY A 59 -1.81 -11.15 2.91
N LEU A 60 -1.74 -9.85 3.21
CA LEU A 60 -2.75 -8.84 2.91
C LEU A 60 -2.64 -8.26 1.49
N ALA A 61 -1.51 -8.48 0.84
CA ALA A 61 -1.27 -8.10 -0.55
C ALA A 61 -0.51 -9.20 -1.30
N THR A 62 -0.63 -9.21 -2.63
CA THR A 62 0.16 -10.08 -3.50
C THR A 62 0.96 -9.24 -4.48
N GLN A 63 2.28 -9.45 -4.53
CA GLN A 63 3.10 -8.83 -5.56
C GLN A 63 2.91 -9.58 -6.89
N ARG A 64 2.38 -8.91 -7.91
CA ARG A 64 2.21 -9.49 -9.26
C ARG A 64 3.42 -9.27 -10.14
N ARG A 65 3.99 -8.06 -10.10
CA ARG A 65 5.21 -7.66 -10.82
C ARG A 65 5.97 -6.65 -9.97
N ARG A 66 7.20 -6.31 -10.35
CA ARG A 66 7.96 -5.25 -9.65
C ARG A 66 7.19 -3.92 -9.71
N GLY A 67 6.81 -3.39 -8.55
CA GLY A 67 6.04 -2.14 -8.45
C GLY A 67 4.54 -2.29 -8.75
N VAL A 68 4.01 -3.52 -8.84
CA VAL A 68 2.59 -3.81 -9.02
C VAL A 68 2.13 -4.78 -7.96
N TYR A 69 1.17 -4.33 -7.16
CA TYR A 69 0.64 -5.08 -6.03
C TYR A 69 -0.87 -5.22 -6.17
N LEU A 70 -1.38 -6.38 -5.79
CA LEU A 70 -2.80 -6.68 -5.79
C LEU A 70 -3.27 -6.77 -4.33
N ILE A 71 -4.33 -6.07 -4.00
CA ILE A 71 -5.02 -6.19 -2.71
C ILE A 71 -6.41 -6.71 -3.00
N GLU A 72 -6.76 -7.86 -2.45
CA GLU A 72 -8.11 -8.40 -2.62
C GLU A 72 -9.11 -7.62 -1.78
N LYS A 73 -10.34 -7.48 -2.29
CA LYS A 73 -11.39 -6.73 -1.58
C LYS A 73 -11.75 -7.37 -0.23
N ARG A 74 -11.65 -8.70 -0.12
CA ARG A 74 -11.92 -9.42 1.13
C ARG A 74 -10.97 -9.02 2.27
N VAL A 75 -9.71 -8.70 1.96
CA VAL A 75 -8.70 -8.28 2.94
C VAL A 75 -8.54 -6.76 3.01
N ALA A 76 -9.36 -6.00 2.28
CA ALA A 76 -9.23 -4.55 2.21
C ALA A 76 -9.42 -3.86 3.56
N GLU A 77 -10.40 -4.29 4.36
CA GLU A 77 -10.62 -3.77 5.71
C GLU A 77 -9.46 -4.11 6.66
N GLU A 78 -8.88 -5.30 6.52
CA GLU A 78 -7.70 -5.73 7.27
C GLU A 78 -6.47 -4.88 6.90
N VAL A 79 -6.25 -4.62 5.62
CA VAL A 79 -5.21 -3.70 5.14
C VAL A 79 -5.39 -2.30 5.74
N LEU A 80 -6.62 -1.77 5.74
CA LEU A 80 -6.88 -0.45 6.33
C LEU A 80 -6.61 -0.44 7.83
N THR A 81 -6.89 -1.54 8.53
CA THR A 81 -6.61 -1.70 9.96
C THR A 81 -5.12 -1.77 10.23
N ALA A 82 -4.38 -2.60 9.49
CA ALA A 82 -2.91 -2.71 9.59
C ALA A 82 -2.23 -1.35 9.33
N LEU A 83 -2.65 -0.63 8.28
CA LEU A 83 -2.12 0.69 7.94
C LEU A 83 -2.40 1.74 9.02
N LYS A 84 -3.55 1.67 9.71
CA LYS A 84 -3.86 2.54 10.86
C LYS A 84 -2.98 2.24 12.06
N GLN A 85 -2.70 0.98 12.36
CA GLN A 85 -1.83 0.60 13.47
C GLN A 85 -0.37 1.01 13.25
N TRP A 86 0.05 1.09 11.99
CA TRP A 86 1.38 1.57 11.63
C TRP A 86 1.48 3.09 11.56
N THR A 87 0.41 3.86 11.73
CA THR A 87 0.43 5.33 11.68
C THR A 87 0.86 5.94 13.01
#